data_AF-A0A8F2F1Y0-F1
#
_entry.id   AF-A0A8F2F1Y0-F1
#
_cell.length_a   1.000
_cell.length_b   1.000
_cell.length_c   1.000
_cell.angle_alpha   90.00
_cell.angle_beta   90.00
_cell.angle_gamma   90.00
#
_symmetry.space_group_name_H-M   'P 1'
#
loop_
_entity.id
_entity.type
_entity.pdbx_description
1 polymer ?
#
loop_
_entity_poly.entity_id
_entity_poly.type
_entity_poly.pdbx_seq_one_letter_code
_entity_poly.pdbx_strand_id
1 'polypeptide(L)'
;MSEKIHRLVAFTGAGISKQSGIPTFEELDNRALLTRRFCQVHPKEFYDNLLSMERVCRGARPNAAHLALFAGKVPVITMNIDGLHQRAGSRDAMEIHGSLSQVHCRACGVDYPFAQIEEGYTCPRCGRVLDHDVVLYDDNLALLPMALRLAGSAQELLVVGTSFYTSTSSYVTDYARDRGARITIINQDAAHEVPAYLKRLHII
;
A
#
# COMPACT_ATOMS: atom_id res chain seq x y z
N MET A 1 -3.55 -24.06 17.90
CA MET A 1 -3.59 -22.66 18.40
C MET A 1 -4.75 -21.97 17.73
N SER A 2 -5.71 -21.43 18.49
CA SER A 2 -6.80 -20.63 17.91
C SER A 2 -6.22 -19.35 17.30
N GLU A 3 -6.58 -19.05 16.05
CA GLU A 3 -6.19 -17.78 15.42
C GLU A 3 -6.78 -16.61 16.20
N LYS A 4 -5.98 -15.55 16.39
CA LYS A 4 -6.42 -14.31 17.07
C LYS A 4 -7.52 -13.66 16.23
N ILE A 5 -8.69 -13.44 16.83
CA ILE A 5 -9.80 -12.73 16.19
C ILE A 5 -9.60 -11.22 16.39
N HIS A 6 -9.78 -10.45 15.32
CA HIS A 6 -9.69 -9.00 15.33
C HIS A 6 -11.08 -8.38 15.24
N ARG A 7 -11.37 -7.38 16.09
CA ARG A 7 -12.65 -6.66 16.03
C ARG A 7 -12.83 -5.93 14.71
N LEU A 8 -11.77 -5.30 14.22
CA LEU A 8 -11.74 -4.53 12.99
C LEU A 8 -10.37 -4.72 12.32
N VAL A 9 -10.35 -4.89 11.01
CA VAL A 9 -9.15 -4.78 10.16
C VAL A 9 -9.45 -3.77 9.06
N ALA A 10 -8.48 -2.91 8.74
CA ALA A 10 -8.61 -1.98 7.63
C ALA A 10 -7.91 -2.52 6.38
N PHE A 11 -8.59 -2.44 5.24
CA PHE A 11 -8.02 -2.72 3.93
C PHE A 11 -8.08 -1.46 3.08
N THR A 12 -6.93 -0.89 2.71
CA THR A 12 -6.88 0.46 2.11
C THR A 12 -6.31 0.46 0.70
N GLY A 13 -6.86 1.33 -0.15
CA GLY A 13 -6.33 1.67 -1.47
C GLY A 13 -6.00 3.15 -1.60
N ALA A 14 -5.68 3.60 -2.81
CA ALA A 14 -5.12 4.93 -3.07
C ALA A 14 -6.02 6.08 -2.60
N GLY A 15 -7.35 5.88 -2.56
CA GLY A 15 -8.31 6.90 -2.12
C GLY A 15 -8.11 7.37 -0.68
N ILE A 16 -7.52 6.54 0.21
CA ILE A 16 -7.19 6.98 1.58
C ILE A 16 -6.14 8.11 1.59
N SER A 17 -5.28 8.15 0.56
CA SER A 17 -4.17 9.09 0.44
C SER A 17 -4.50 10.33 -0.40
N LYS A 18 -5.71 10.41 -0.98
CA LYS A 18 -6.13 11.54 -1.84
C LYS A 18 -6.04 12.89 -1.13
N GLN A 19 -6.51 12.95 0.13
CA GLN A 19 -6.46 14.16 0.95
C GLN A 19 -5.06 14.46 1.52
N SER A 20 -4.09 13.60 1.24
CA SER A 20 -2.66 13.85 1.47
C SER A 20 -1.95 14.39 0.21
N GLY A 21 -2.69 14.64 -0.89
CA GLY A 21 -2.15 15.15 -2.15
C GLY A 21 -1.58 14.08 -3.08
N ILE A 22 -1.79 12.80 -2.77
CA ILE A 22 -1.36 11.69 -3.63
C ILE A 22 -2.50 11.33 -4.59
N PRO A 23 -2.30 11.44 -5.92
CA PRO A 23 -3.33 11.07 -6.89
C PRO A 23 -3.59 9.56 -6.88
N THR A 24 -4.81 9.18 -7.26
CA THR A 24 -5.19 7.78 -7.42
C THR A 24 -4.68 7.23 -8.75
N PHE A 25 -4.54 5.91 -8.86
CA PHE A 25 -4.11 5.25 -10.09
C PHE A 25 -5.05 5.51 -11.28
N GLU A 26 -6.35 5.68 -11.02
CA GLU A 26 -7.34 5.98 -12.07
C GLU A 26 -7.13 7.37 -12.67
N GLU A 27 -6.56 8.30 -11.91
CA GLU A 27 -6.25 9.66 -12.36
C GLU A 27 -4.94 9.73 -13.17
N LEU A 28 -4.12 8.67 -13.17
CA LEU A 28 -2.77 8.68 -13.73
C LEU A 28 -2.59 7.89 -15.04
N ASP A 29 -3.48 6.95 -15.39
CA ASP A 29 -3.38 6.04 -16.56
C ASP A 29 -1.98 5.45 -16.86
N ASN A 30 -1.20 5.15 -15.81
CA ASN A 30 0.20 4.71 -15.93
C ASN A 30 0.38 3.18 -15.91
N ARG A 31 -0.67 2.41 -16.16
CA ARG A 31 -0.67 0.95 -15.90
C ARG A 31 0.31 0.19 -16.80
N ALA A 32 0.40 0.57 -18.07
CA ALA A 32 1.32 -0.06 -19.03
C ALA A 32 2.79 0.10 -18.60
N LEU A 33 3.08 1.18 -17.86
CA LEU A 33 4.42 1.49 -17.34
C LEU A 33 4.79 0.61 -16.15
N LEU A 34 3.81 0.00 -15.47
CA LEU A 34 4.01 -0.80 -14.25
C LEU A 34 3.94 -2.31 -14.53
N THR A 35 4.60 -2.75 -15.60
CA THR A 35 4.73 -4.17 -15.95
C THR A 35 6.20 -4.60 -15.94
N ARG A 36 6.46 -5.88 -15.66
CA ARG A 36 7.84 -6.42 -15.70
C ARG A 36 8.47 -6.25 -17.07
N ARG A 37 7.68 -6.45 -18.14
CA ARG A 37 8.12 -6.23 -19.52
C ARG A 37 8.57 -4.78 -19.74
N PHE A 38 7.79 -3.80 -19.29
CA PHE A 38 8.14 -2.39 -19.46
C PHE A 38 9.43 -2.04 -18.69
N CYS A 39 9.56 -2.50 -17.45
CA CYS A 39 10.78 -2.36 -16.65
C CYS A 39 12.02 -2.91 -17.37
N GLN A 40 11.91 -4.07 -18.04
CA GLN A 40 13.04 -4.70 -18.73
C GLN A 40 13.40 -4.01 -20.06
N VAL A 41 12.41 -3.57 -20.83
CA VAL A 41 12.62 -2.96 -22.16
C VAL A 41 12.95 -1.47 -22.06
N HIS A 42 12.36 -0.77 -21.09
CA HIS A 42 12.50 0.67 -20.88
C HIS A 42 12.89 1.01 -19.42
N PRO A 43 14.02 0.48 -18.89
CA PRO A 43 14.37 0.59 -17.48
C PRO A 43 14.50 2.04 -17.01
N LYS A 44 15.12 2.91 -17.82
CA LYS A 44 15.27 4.32 -17.46
C LYS A 44 13.91 5.00 -17.25
N GLU A 45 13.01 4.85 -18.22
CA GLU A 45 11.67 5.45 -18.15
C GLU A 45 10.85 4.86 -17.01
N PHE A 46 10.94 3.56 -16.78
CA PHE A 46 10.34 2.90 -15.63
C PHE A 46 10.79 3.53 -14.29
N TYR A 47 12.10 3.66 -14.10
CA TYR A 47 12.67 4.25 -12.88
C TYR A 47 12.36 5.74 -12.73
N ASP A 48 12.35 6.50 -13.83
CA ASP A 48 11.95 7.92 -13.82
C ASP A 48 10.48 8.07 -13.35
N ASN A 49 9.59 7.18 -13.80
CA ASN A 49 8.19 7.16 -13.38
C ASN A 49 8.04 6.82 -11.90
N LEU A 50 8.70 5.77 -11.41
CA LEU A 50 8.66 5.43 -9.99
C LEU A 50 9.27 6.53 -9.12
N LEU A 51 10.33 7.19 -9.57
CA LEU A 51 10.93 8.32 -8.88
C LEU A 51 9.98 9.53 -8.82
N SER A 52 9.21 9.79 -9.88
CA SER A 52 8.14 10.81 -9.87
C SER A 52 7.09 10.50 -8.79
N MET A 53 6.65 9.24 -8.72
CA MET A 53 5.72 8.78 -7.68
C MET A 53 6.34 8.90 -6.28
N GLU A 54 7.61 8.51 -6.11
CA GLU A 54 8.35 8.62 -4.85
C GLU A 54 8.38 10.07 -4.36
N ARG A 55 8.68 11.02 -5.24
CA ARG A 55 8.75 12.45 -4.88
C ARG A 55 7.42 12.98 -4.36
N VAL A 56 6.31 12.60 -5.00
CA VAL A 56 4.96 12.93 -4.53
C VAL A 56 4.71 12.30 -3.16
N CYS A 57 5.02 11.02 -2.99
CA CYS A 57 4.83 10.30 -1.73
C CYS A 57 5.68 10.86 -0.59
N ARG A 58 6.94 11.22 -0.85
CA ARG A 58 7.89 11.79 0.11
C ARG A 58 7.47 13.18 0.57
N GLY A 59 6.86 13.99 -0.31
CA GLY A 59 6.30 15.28 0.03
C GLY A 59 4.99 15.21 0.85
N ALA A 60 4.27 14.10 0.78
CA ALA A 60 2.97 13.92 1.43
C ALA A 60 3.08 13.62 2.93
N ARG A 61 2.06 14.02 3.69
CA ARG A 61 1.92 13.72 5.14
C ARG A 61 0.69 12.87 5.43
N PRO A 62 0.72 12.01 6.48
CA PRO A 62 -0.47 11.27 6.89
C PRO A 62 -1.63 12.22 7.18
N ASN A 63 -2.80 11.95 6.59
CA ASN A 63 -4.03 12.66 6.91
C ASN A 63 -4.75 12.03 8.12
N ALA A 64 -5.88 12.61 8.49
CA ALA A 64 -6.66 12.17 9.66
C ALA A 64 -7.13 10.71 9.60
N ALA A 65 -7.33 10.11 8.41
CA ALA A 65 -7.67 8.69 8.30
C ALA A 65 -6.54 7.79 8.78
N HIS A 66 -5.32 8.05 8.31
CA HIS A 66 -4.12 7.30 8.71
C HIS A 66 -3.86 7.42 10.22
N LEU A 67 -3.96 8.65 10.74
CA LEU A 67 -3.76 8.93 12.16
C LEU A 67 -4.82 8.25 13.03
N ALA A 68 -6.08 8.21 12.58
CA ALA A 68 -7.16 7.55 13.29
C ALA A 68 -6.99 6.03 13.32
N LEU A 69 -6.58 5.41 12.21
CA LEU A 69 -6.27 3.97 12.16
C LEU A 69 -5.12 3.61 13.10
N PHE A 70 -4.06 4.43 13.13
CA PHE A 70 -2.96 4.27 14.08
C PHE A 70 -3.42 4.41 15.54
N ALA A 71 -4.14 5.49 15.86
CA ALA A 71 -4.63 5.75 17.22
C ALA A 71 -5.54 4.61 17.73
N GLY A 72 -6.37 4.06 16.84
CA GLY A 72 -7.24 2.92 17.12
C GLY A 72 -6.51 1.56 17.16
N LYS A 73 -5.20 1.53 16.90
CA LYS A 73 -4.39 0.30 16.76
C LYS A 73 -5.04 -0.73 15.82
N VAL A 74 -5.67 -0.23 14.76
CA VAL A 74 -6.36 -1.06 13.77
C VAL A 74 -5.30 -1.71 12.88
N PRO A 75 -5.25 -3.05 12.76
CA PRO A 75 -4.37 -3.71 11.79
C PRO A 75 -4.73 -3.26 10.37
N VAL A 76 -3.70 -2.98 9.57
CA VAL A 76 -3.86 -2.44 8.22
C VAL A 76 -3.27 -3.40 7.19
N ILE A 77 -4.05 -3.69 6.16
CA ILE A 77 -3.61 -4.23 4.88
C ILE A 77 -3.72 -3.07 3.88
N THR A 78 -2.66 -2.76 3.14
CA THR A 78 -2.66 -1.64 2.20
C THR A 78 -2.13 -2.02 0.84
N MET A 79 -2.84 -1.62 -0.21
CA MET A 79 -2.39 -1.68 -1.60
C MET A 79 -1.47 -0.51 -1.97
N ASN A 80 -1.29 0.46 -1.07
CA ASN A 80 -0.49 1.64 -1.35
C ASN A 80 0.99 1.35 -1.10
N ILE A 81 1.83 2.03 -1.87
CA ILE A 81 3.30 1.98 -1.78
C ILE A 81 3.89 3.29 -1.21
N ASP A 82 3.02 4.16 -0.70
CA ASP A 82 3.33 5.56 -0.35
C ASP A 82 3.98 5.74 1.04
N GLY A 83 3.95 4.70 1.88
CA GLY A 83 4.49 4.70 3.24
C GLY A 83 3.74 5.56 4.26
N LEU A 84 2.54 6.07 3.94
CA LEU A 84 1.80 6.99 4.83
C LEU A 84 1.32 6.32 6.11
N HIS A 85 0.96 5.04 6.07
CA HIS A 85 0.57 4.27 7.27
C HIS A 85 1.74 4.14 8.25
N GLN A 86 2.94 3.84 7.76
CA GLN A 86 4.16 3.73 8.56
C GLN A 86 4.52 5.09 9.17
N ARG A 87 4.43 6.17 8.37
CA ARG A 87 4.64 7.54 8.86
C ARG A 87 3.59 7.99 9.88
N ALA A 88 2.37 7.47 9.82
CA ALA A 88 1.35 7.71 10.84
C ALA A 88 1.63 6.98 12.16
N GLY A 89 2.46 5.94 12.13
CA GLY A 89 2.82 5.11 13.28
C GLY A 89 2.40 3.65 13.18
N SER A 90 1.61 3.27 12.17
CA SER A 90 1.18 1.89 11.90
C SER A 90 2.33 1.07 11.29
N ARG A 91 3.38 0.82 12.07
CA ARG A 91 4.61 0.15 11.61
C ARG A 91 4.40 -1.28 11.11
N ASP A 92 3.35 -1.95 11.60
CA ASP A 92 2.99 -3.32 11.19
C ASP A 92 1.97 -3.34 10.03
N ALA A 93 1.71 -2.20 9.37
CA ALA A 93 0.85 -2.16 8.20
C ALA A 93 1.44 -3.02 7.07
N MET A 94 0.62 -3.92 6.53
CA MET A 94 1.02 -4.87 5.49
C MET A 94 0.89 -4.24 4.10
N GLU A 95 2.01 -3.81 3.52
CA GLU A 95 2.09 -3.23 2.17
C GLU A 95 2.11 -4.35 1.11
N ILE A 96 0.94 -4.79 0.68
CA ILE A 96 0.83 -5.98 -0.20
C ILE A 96 1.34 -5.73 -1.62
N HIS A 97 1.50 -4.47 -2.02
CA HIS A 97 2.08 -4.06 -3.31
C HIS A 97 3.52 -3.52 -3.18
N GLY A 98 4.17 -3.73 -2.04
CA GLY A 98 5.53 -3.26 -1.79
C GLY A 98 5.61 -1.79 -1.40
N SER A 99 6.79 -1.19 -1.59
CA SER A 99 7.12 0.12 -1.03
C SER A 99 8.01 0.95 -1.95
N LEU A 100 7.86 2.27 -1.92
CA LEU A 100 8.81 3.24 -2.51
C LEU A 100 9.86 3.73 -1.50
N SER A 101 10.11 2.98 -0.42
CA SER A 101 11.05 3.40 0.63
C SER A 101 12.50 3.11 0.27
N GLN A 102 12.78 1.97 -0.36
CA GLN A 102 14.13 1.47 -0.60
C GLN A 102 14.31 0.81 -1.97
N VAL A 103 15.57 0.69 -2.37
CA VAL A 103 16.04 -0.11 -3.49
C VAL A 103 17.26 -0.93 -3.08
N HIS A 104 17.43 -2.10 -3.67
CA HIS A 104 18.33 -3.15 -3.18
C HIS A 104 19.35 -3.55 -4.22
N CYS A 105 20.65 -3.49 -3.89
CA CYS A 105 21.65 -4.13 -4.72
C CYS A 105 21.78 -5.62 -4.35
N ARG A 106 21.11 -6.50 -5.09
CA ARG A 106 21.13 -7.96 -4.83
C ARG A 106 22.52 -8.59 -4.91
N ALA A 107 23.47 -7.97 -5.64
CA ALA A 107 24.84 -8.47 -5.71
C ALA A 107 25.73 -8.03 -4.55
N CYS A 108 25.50 -6.83 -4.01
CA CYS A 108 26.28 -6.33 -2.86
C CYS A 108 25.62 -6.67 -1.51
N GLY A 109 24.32 -6.98 -1.51
CA GLY A 109 23.52 -7.09 -0.29
C GLY A 109 23.37 -5.76 0.45
N VAL A 110 23.37 -4.64 -0.28
CA VAL A 110 23.28 -3.29 0.29
C VAL A 110 21.99 -2.63 -0.16
N ASP A 111 21.30 -2.04 0.80
CA ASP A 111 20.05 -1.30 0.60
C ASP A 111 20.33 0.20 0.54
N TYR A 112 19.59 0.89 -0.31
CA TYR A 112 19.65 2.34 -0.47
C TYR A 112 18.23 2.91 -0.32
N PRO A 113 18.07 4.17 0.12
CA PRO A 113 16.80 4.87 -0.01
C PRO A 113 16.37 4.89 -1.48
N PHE A 114 15.07 4.82 -1.75
CA PHE A 114 14.57 4.85 -3.14
C PHE A 114 15.03 6.13 -3.88
N ALA A 115 15.21 7.25 -3.17
CA ALA A 115 15.76 8.49 -3.72
C ALA A 115 17.16 8.34 -4.35
N GLN A 116 17.90 7.26 -4.09
CA GLN A 116 19.16 6.94 -4.79
C GLN A 116 18.99 6.90 -6.32
N ILE A 117 17.79 6.57 -6.80
CA ILE A 117 17.45 6.55 -8.22
C ILE A 117 17.65 7.93 -8.89
N GLU A 118 17.64 9.05 -8.12
CA GLU A 118 17.97 10.40 -8.62
C GLU A 118 19.41 10.49 -9.17
N GLU A 119 20.34 9.72 -8.62
CA GLU A 119 21.74 9.64 -9.08
C GLU A 119 21.93 8.57 -10.16
N GLY A 120 20.95 7.67 -10.32
CA GLY A 120 20.93 6.60 -11.30
C GLY A 120 20.33 5.30 -10.75
N TYR A 121 19.74 4.49 -11.63
CA TYR A 121 19.12 3.21 -11.27
C TYR A 121 20.10 2.05 -11.11
N THR A 122 21.40 2.35 -10.97
CA THR A 122 22.46 1.35 -10.79
C THR A 122 23.19 1.58 -9.48
N CYS A 123 23.68 0.49 -8.88
CA CYS A 123 24.37 0.51 -7.61
C CYS A 123 25.67 1.32 -7.71
N PRO A 124 25.86 2.36 -6.86
CA PRO A 124 27.08 3.18 -6.86
C PRO A 124 28.37 2.39 -6.61
N ARG A 125 28.28 1.20 -6.00
CA ARG A 125 29.44 0.35 -5.68
C ARG A 125 29.86 -0.58 -6.80
N CYS A 126 28.90 -1.17 -7.53
CA CYS A 126 29.19 -2.26 -8.47
C CYS A 126 28.57 -2.10 -9.86
N GLY A 127 27.81 -1.03 -10.11
CA GLY A 127 27.21 -0.73 -11.41
C GLY A 127 26.05 -1.64 -11.83
N ARG A 128 25.65 -2.63 -11.03
CA ARG A 128 24.47 -3.45 -11.32
C ARG A 128 23.19 -2.69 -11.05
N VAL A 129 22.15 -2.95 -11.84
CA VAL A 129 20.81 -2.38 -11.64
C VAL A 129 20.32 -2.67 -10.21
N LEU A 130 19.81 -1.63 -9.57
CA LEU A 130 19.16 -1.74 -8.27
C LEU A 130 17.80 -2.41 -8.43
N ASP A 131 17.40 -3.24 -7.48
CA ASP A 131 16.09 -3.89 -7.44
C ASP A 131 15.13 -3.06 -6.57
N HIS A 132 13.82 -3.22 -6.75
CA HIS A 132 12.80 -2.48 -6.02
C HIS A 132 11.74 -3.41 -5.45
N ASP A 133 11.05 -2.95 -4.40
CA ASP A 133 10.00 -3.74 -3.75
C ASP A 133 8.61 -3.57 -4.36
N VAL A 134 8.41 -2.56 -5.23
CA VAL A 134 7.11 -2.32 -5.89
C VAL A 134 6.67 -3.56 -6.68
N VAL A 135 5.46 -4.02 -6.41
CA VAL A 135 4.85 -5.18 -7.08
C VAL A 135 4.14 -4.71 -8.35
N LEU A 136 4.49 -5.31 -9.49
CA LEU A 136 4.01 -4.93 -10.83
C LEU A 136 2.81 -5.79 -11.29
N TYR A 137 2.15 -5.38 -12.38
CA TYR A 137 0.89 -5.98 -12.86
C TYR A 137 0.94 -7.47 -13.28
N ASP A 138 2.10 -8.12 -13.24
CA ASP A 138 2.27 -9.55 -13.53
C ASP A 138 3.02 -10.30 -12.42
N ASP A 139 3.27 -9.63 -11.29
CA ASP A 139 4.04 -10.19 -10.20
C ASP A 139 3.20 -11.06 -9.26
N ASN A 140 3.87 -12.00 -8.62
CA ASN A 140 3.27 -12.73 -7.51
C ASN A 140 3.12 -11.79 -6.30
N LEU A 141 1.90 -11.72 -5.76
CA LEU A 141 1.59 -10.97 -4.55
C LEU A 141 2.00 -11.77 -3.30
N ALA A 142 3.29 -11.76 -2.97
CA ALA A 142 3.88 -12.63 -1.94
C ALA A 142 3.18 -12.55 -0.56
N LEU A 143 2.67 -11.37 -0.20
CA LEU A 143 1.98 -11.14 1.07
C LEU A 143 0.48 -11.47 1.03
N LEU A 144 -0.09 -11.81 -0.12
CA LEU A 144 -1.52 -12.09 -0.26
C LEU A 144 -2.01 -13.18 0.70
N PRO A 145 -1.34 -14.34 0.88
CA PRO A 145 -1.79 -15.34 1.83
C PRO A 145 -1.88 -14.82 3.27
N MET A 146 -0.93 -13.97 3.67
CA MET A 146 -0.94 -13.34 5.01
C MET A 146 -2.04 -12.28 5.11
N ALA A 147 -2.25 -11.49 4.07
CA ALA A 147 -3.31 -10.50 3.99
C ALA A 147 -4.69 -11.16 4.10
N LEU A 148 -4.92 -12.26 3.39
CA LEU A 148 -6.15 -13.03 3.47
C LEU A 148 -6.38 -13.60 4.87
N ARG A 149 -5.34 -14.14 5.51
CA ARG A 149 -5.44 -14.61 6.91
C ARG A 149 -5.82 -13.48 7.86
N LEU A 150 -5.19 -12.31 7.74
CA LEU A 150 -5.53 -11.16 8.57
C LEU A 150 -6.95 -10.66 8.29
N ALA A 151 -7.35 -10.52 7.03
CA ALA A 151 -8.70 -10.12 6.65
C ALA A 151 -9.76 -11.12 7.13
N GLY A 152 -9.50 -12.42 6.98
CA GLY A 152 -10.38 -13.51 7.43
C GLY A 152 -10.43 -13.71 8.94
N SER A 153 -9.56 -13.06 9.71
CA SER A 153 -9.60 -13.04 11.17
C SER A 153 -10.48 -11.91 11.74
N ALA A 154 -10.98 -11.03 10.87
CA ALA A 154 -11.73 -9.85 11.28
C ALA A 154 -13.22 -10.17 11.48
N GLN A 155 -13.82 -9.62 12.53
CA GLN A 155 -15.28 -9.55 12.65
C GLN A 155 -15.85 -8.52 11.67
N GLU A 156 -15.07 -7.50 11.35
CA GLU A 156 -15.38 -6.51 10.34
C GLU A 156 -14.15 -6.07 9.55
N LEU A 157 -14.31 -6.03 8.23
CA LEU A 157 -13.32 -5.45 7.31
C LEU A 157 -13.79 -4.05 6.90
N LEU A 158 -13.01 -3.04 7.29
CA LEU A 158 -13.19 -1.66 6.83
C LEU A 158 -12.37 -1.44 5.56
N VAL A 159 -13.05 -1.36 4.42
CA VAL A 159 -12.43 -1.08 3.13
C VAL A 159 -12.42 0.43 2.89
N VAL A 160 -11.24 1.01 2.65
CA VAL A 160 -11.07 2.47 2.53
C VAL A 160 -10.41 2.86 1.23
N GLY A 161 -11.07 3.71 0.44
CA GLY A 161 -10.48 4.35 -0.73
C GLY A 161 -10.07 3.35 -1.82
N THR A 162 -10.91 2.34 -2.09
CA THR A 162 -10.67 1.33 -3.11
C THR A 162 -11.71 1.45 -4.23
N SER A 163 -11.28 1.46 -5.48
CA SER A 163 -12.21 1.52 -6.62
C SER A 163 -12.77 0.17 -7.05
N PHE A 164 -12.30 -0.94 -6.46
CA PHE A 164 -12.65 -2.31 -6.86
C PHE A 164 -12.31 -2.67 -8.32
N TYR A 165 -11.52 -1.81 -8.97
CA TYR A 165 -11.12 -2.00 -10.35
C TYR A 165 -10.08 -3.11 -10.53
N THR A 166 -9.25 -3.37 -9.51
CA THR A 166 -8.29 -4.47 -9.50
C THR A 166 -8.82 -5.68 -8.73
N SER A 167 -8.53 -6.88 -9.24
CA SER A 167 -8.99 -8.14 -8.65
C SER A 167 -8.55 -8.32 -7.19
N THR A 168 -7.38 -7.81 -6.79
CA THR A 168 -6.89 -7.87 -5.41
C THR A 168 -7.91 -7.34 -4.41
N SER A 169 -8.55 -6.21 -4.73
CA SER A 169 -9.45 -5.56 -3.79
C SER A 169 -10.76 -6.33 -3.61
N SER A 170 -11.34 -6.84 -4.70
CA SER A 170 -12.48 -7.75 -4.63
C SER A 170 -12.12 -9.04 -3.91
N TYR A 171 -10.97 -9.64 -4.24
CA TYR A 171 -10.56 -10.93 -3.68
C TYR A 171 -10.34 -10.91 -2.16
N VAL A 172 -9.65 -9.88 -1.63
CA VAL A 172 -9.47 -9.74 -0.17
C VAL A 172 -10.80 -9.48 0.53
N THR A 173 -11.67 -8.68 -0.08
CA THR A 173 -12.99 -8.34 0.47
C THR A 173 -13.92 -9.55 0.49
N ASP A 174 -13.98 -10.29 -0.61
CA ASP A 174 -14.81 -11.48 -0.77
C ASP A 174 -14.35 -12.57 0.19
N TYR A 175 -13.04 -12.79 0.31
CA TYR A 175 -12.49 -13.74 1.27
C TYR A 175 -12.90 -13.42 2.72
N ALA A 176 -12.82 -12.15 3.14
CA ALA A 176 -13.25 -11.76 4.48
C ALA A 176 -14.76 -11.99 4.68
N ARG A 177 -15.57 -11.67 3.67
CA ARG A 177 -17.02 -11.90 3.69
C ARG A 177 -17.36 -13.38 3.82
N ASP A 178 -16.67 -14.24 3.08
CA ASP A 178 -16.85 -15.70 3.13
C ASP A 178 -16.44 -16.29 4.48
N ARG A 179 -15.60 -15.58 5.25
CA ARG A 179 -15.24 -15.91 6.64
C ARG A 179 -16.21 -15.31 7.67
N GLY A 180 -17.27 -14.64 7.24
CA GLY A 180 -18.31 -14.07 8.09
C GLY A 180 -18.04 -12.65 8.58
N ALA A 181 -17.02 -11.96 8.04
CA ALA A 181 -16.78 -10.56 8.39
C ALA A 181 -17.88 -9.66 7.82
N ARG A 182 -18.34 -8.69 8.63
CA ARG A 182 -19.10 -7.55 8.10
C ARG A 182 -18.18 -6.71 7.20
N ILE A 183 -18.69 -6.25 6.06
CA ILE A 183 -17.92 -5.37 5.16
C ILE A 183 -18.47 -3.95 5.27
N THR A 184 -17.62 -3.00 5.66
CA THR A 184 -17.93 -1.56 5.63
C THR A 184 -17.01 -0.87 4.64
N ILE A 185 -17.56 -0.01 3.79
CA ILE A 185 -16.79 0.67 2.72
C ILE A 185 -16.86 2.19 2.93
N ILE A 186 -15.69 2.85 2.90
CA ILE A 186 -15.54 4.31 2.92
C ILE A 186 -14.66 4.72 1.74
N ASN A 187 -15.28 5.16 0.65
CA ASN A 187 -14.56 5.51 -0.60
C ASN A 187 -14.42 7.01 -0.85
N GLN A 188 -15.17 7.84 -0.13
CA GLN A 188 -15.11 9.29 -0.26
C GLN A 188 -14.78 9.92 1.09
N ASP A 189 -14.07 11.04 1.05
CA ASP A 189 -13.71 11.85 2.22
C ASP A 189 -13.15 11.01 3.39
N ALA A 190 -12.20 10.12 3.09
CA ALA A 190 -11.66 9.18 4.06
C ALA A 190 -11.11 9.89 5.31
N ALA A 191 -10.49 11.07 5.15
CA ALA A 191 -9.95 11.84 6.27
C ALA A 191 -11.03 12.33 7.25
N HIS A 192 -12.28 12.47 6.82
CA HIS A 192 -13.42 12.77 7.70
C HIS A 192 -14.14 11.50 8.17
N GLU A 193 -14.48 10.62 7.22
CA GLU A 193 -15.36 9.48 7.46
C GLU A 193 -14.71 8.37 8.28
N VAL A 194 -13.42 8.09 8.09
CA VAL A 194 -12.72 7.05 8.86
C VAL A 194 -12.65 7.41 10.35
N PRO A 195 -12.19 8.60 10.77
CA PRO A 195 -12.24 8.98 12.18
C PRO A 195 -13.65 8.98 12.76
N ALA A 196 -14.65 9.49 12.02
CA ALA A 196 -16.04 9.51 12.46
C ALA A 196 -16.58 8.09 12.70
N TYR A 197 -16.25 7.17 11.80
CA TYR A 197 -16.63 5.77 11.90
C TYR A 197 -15.98 5.07 13.10
N LEU A 198 -14.67 5.25 13.31
CA LEU A 198 -13.97 4.64 14.44
C LEU A 198 -14.49 5.15 15.80
N LYS A 199 -14.86 6.44 15.90
CA LYS A 199 -15.53 7.01 17.07
C LYS A 199 -16.88 6.36 17.36
N ARG A 200 -17.71 6.13 16.33
CA ARG A 200 -19.00 5.40 16.48
C ARG A 200 -18.81 3.98 17.02
N LEU A 201 -17.68 3.35 16.70
CA LEU A 201 -17.32 2.03 17.23
C LEU A 201 -16.65 2.08 18.61
N HIS A 202 -16.40 3.26 19.18
CA HIS A 202 -15.63 3.43 20.43
C HIS A 202 -14.23 2.78 20.33
N ILE A 203 -13.58 2.91 19.16
CA ILE A 203 -12.20 2.45 18.95
C ILE A 203 -11.21 3.58 19.28
N ILE A 204 -11.60 4.82 19.04
CA ILE A 204 -10.90 6.06 19.38
C ILE A 204 -11.85 7.06 20.03
#